data_AF-A0A939AFI4-F1
#
_entry.id   AF-A0A939AFI4-F1
#
_cell.length_a   1.000
_cell.length_b   1.000
_cell.length_c   1.000
_cell.angle_alpha   90.00
_cell.angle_beta   90.00
_cell.angle_gamma   90.00
#
_symmetry.space_group_name_H-M   'P 1'
#
loop_
_entity.id
_entity.type
_entity.pdbx_description
1 polymer ?
#
loop_
_entity_poly.entity_id
_entity_poly.type
_entity_poly.pdbx_seq_one_letter_code
_entity_poly.pdbx_strand_id
1 'polypeptide(L)' 'AGMIRDINIVGNLYQTLNNLWMIGKDFVLKESGGCGKGQTNIRSCYGGPHVLFKELTVGGK' A
#
# COMPACT_ATOMS: atom_id res chain seq x y z
N ALA A 1 11.05 -3.89 -20.68
CA ALA A 1 10.87 -4.50 -19.35
C ALA A 1 9.44 -5.03 -19.24
N GLY A 2 9.25 -6.23 -18.68
CA GLY A 2 7.94 -6.87 -18.54
C GLY A 2 7.29 -6.57 -17.19
N MET A 3 6.17 -7.23 -16.90
CA MET A 3 5.56 -7.18 -15.57
C MET A 3 6.50 -7.80 -14.52
N ILE A 4 6.68 -7.10 -13.40
CA ILE A 4 7.46 -7.56 -12.24
C ILE A 4 6.52 -8.27 -11.27
N ARG A 5 6.97 -9.37 -10.67
CA ARG A 5 6.22 -10.20 -9.72
C ARG A 5 7.09 -10.56 -8.52
N ASP A 6 6.47 -11.10 -7.48
CA ASP A 6 7.14 -11.67 -6.30
C ASP A 6 8.08 -10.69 -5.58
N ILE A 7 7.59 -9.47 -5.35
CA ILE A 7 8.30 -8.41 -4.61
C ILE A 7 7.71 -8.19 -3.22
N ASN A 8 8.54 -7.65 -2.33
CA ASN A 8 8.15 -7.08 -1.06
C ASN A 8 8.54 -5.60 -1.01
N ILE A 9 7.73 -4.79 -0.32
CA ILE A 9 8.07 -3.40 0.01
C ILE A 9 8.19 -3.31 1.53
N VAL A 10 9.33 -2.83 2.03
CA VAL A 10 9.64 -2.81 3.47
C VAL A 10 10.18 -1.44 3.85
N GLY A 11 9.89 -0.97 5.06
CA GLY A 11 10.43 0.28 5.57
C GLY A 11 9.85 0.68 6.92
N ASN A 12 10.35 1.79 7.47
CA ASN A 12 9.75 2.42 8.63
C ASN A 12 8.52 3.22 8.22
N LEU A 13 7.38 2.99 8.86
CA LEU A 13 6.10 3.62 8.52
C LEU A 13 6.18 5.15 8.43
N TYR A 14 6.77 5.81 9.43
CA TYR A 14 6.80 7.27 9.50
C TYR A 14 7.71 7.87 8.42
N GLN A 15 8.85 7.25 8.17
CA GLN A 15 9.76 7.67 7.10
C GLN A 15 9.09 7.50 5.73
N THR A 16 8.42 6.36 5.52
CA THR A 16 7.67 6.10 4.29
C THR A 16 6.59 7.14 4.05
N LEU A 17 5.80 7.49 5.06
CA LEU A 17 4.76 8.51 4.92
C LEU A 17 5.33 9.91 4.67
N ASN A 18 6.45 10.28 5.31
CA ASN A 18 7.14 11.54 5.03
C ASN A 18 7.76 11.61 3.63
N ASN A 19 8.03 10.45 3.00
CA ASN A 19 8.53 10.35 1.63
C ASN A 19 7.44 10.45 0.56
N LEU A 20 6.18 10.62 0.94
CA LEU A 20 5.07 10.78 0.01
C LEU A 20 5.23 12.10 -0.79
N TRP A 21 5.17 12.00 -2.12
CA TRP A 21 5.41 13.12 -3.04
C TRP A 21 4.12 13.68 -3.64
N MET A 22 3.21 12.81 -4.06
CA MET A 22 1.95 13.21 -4.68
C MET A 22 0.79 12.33 -4.21
N ILE A 23 -0.39 12.93 -4.14
CA ILE A 23 -1.67 12.30 -3.83
C ILE A 23 -2.63 12.59 -4.98
N GLY A 24 -3.21 11.54 -5.58
CA GLY A 24 -4.23 11.63 -6.61
C GLY A 24 -5.58 12.15 -6.09
N LYS A 25 -6.46 12.55 -7.02
CA LYS A 25 -7.83 13.00 -6.71
C LYS A 25 -8.89 11.90 -6.91
N ASP A 26 -8.44 10.65 -7.03
CA ASP A 26 -9.21 9.49 -7.45
C ASP A 26 -9.43 8.50 -6.30
N PHE A 27 -9.84 9.04 -5.15
CA PHE A 27 -10.12 8.25 -3.98
C PHE A 27 -11.23 7.23 -4.23
N VAL A 28 -10.93 5.96 -3.98
CA VAL A 28 -11.91 4.86 -4.03
C VAL A 28 -11.77 4.00 -2.78
N LEU A 29 -12.92 3.64 -2.21
CA LEU A 29 -13.02 2.81 -1.01
C LEU A 29 -13.77 1.51 -1.33
N LYS A 30 -13.28 0.38 -0.81
CA LYS A 30 -13.97 -0.90 -0.85
C LYS A 30 -14.40 -1.31 0.54
N GLU A 31 -15.70 -1.56 0.70
CA GLU A 31 -16.34 -1.87 1.99
C GLU A 31 -16.03 -3.29 2.51
N SER A 32 -15.40 -4.12 1.69
CA SER A 32 -14.96 -5.47 2.07
C SER A 32 -13.45 -5.59 2.00
N GLY A 33 -12.89 -6.48 2.82
CA GLY A 33 -11.46 -6.61 3.04
C GLY A 33 -11.12 -7.92 3.73
N GLY A 34 -9.91 -7.99 4.28
CA GLY A 34 -9.40 -9.21 4.94
C GLY A 34 -8.37 -8.91 6.01
N CYS A 35 -8.41 -7.72 6.61
CA CYS A 35 -7.50 -7.34 7.68
C CYS A 35 -7.64 -8.30 8.87
N GLY A 36 -6.54 -8.59 9.55
CA GLY A 36 -6.55 -9.52 10.67
C GLY A 36 -5.60 -9.16 11.80
N LYS A 37 -6.07 -9.45 13.02
CA LYS A 37 -5.31 -9.32 14.27
C LYS A 37 -5.73 -10.45 15.22
N GLY A 38 -5.35 -11.67 14.88
CA GLY A 38 -5.80 -12.90 15.56
C GLY A 38 -7.07 -13.53 14.96
N GLN A 39 -7.71 -12.86 14.00
CA GLN A 39 -8.87 -13.35 13.23
C GLN A 39 -8.91 -12.63 11.87
N THR A 40 -9.63 -13.18 10.89
CA THR A 40 -9.91 -12.48 9.63
C THR A 40 -11.17 -11.65 9.77
N ASN A 41 -11.09 -10.34 9.47
CA ASN A 41 -12.26 -9.46 9.43
C ASN A 41 -12.67 -9.17 7.98
N ILE A 42 -13.68 -9.89 7.48
CA ILE A 42 -14.23 -9.69 6.13
C ILE A 42 -14.99 -8.36 5.98
N ARG A 43 -15.39 -7.75 7.10
CA ARG A 43 -16.04 -6.43 7.17
C ARG A 43 -15.01 -5.30 7.33
N SER A 44 -13.72 -5.62 7.29
CA SER A 44 -12.70 -4.58 7.18
C SER A 44 -12.76 -3.93 5.80
N CYS A 45 -12.30 -2.70 5.72
CA CYS A 45 -12.33 -1.87 4.53
C CYS A 45 -10.90 -1.58 4.08
N TYR A 46 -10.70 -1.31 2.79
CA TYR A 46 -9.44 -0.78 2.29
C TYR A 46 -9.68 0.15 1.10
N GLY A 47 -8.74 1.03 0.84
CA GLY A 47 -8.83 2.00 -0.25
C GLY A 47 -8.02 3.25 0.03
N GLY A 48 -8.00 4.12 -0.95
CA GLY A 48 -7.21 5.34 -0.96
C GLY A 48 -7.14 5.91 -2.37
N PRO A 49 -6.59 7.12 -2.52
CA PRO A 49 -6.23 7.64 -3.84
C PRO A 49 -4.96 6.93 -4.33
N HIS A 50 -4.61 7.14 -5.59
CA HIS A 50 -3.25 6.79 -6.01
C HIS A 50 -2.24 7.70 -5.28
N VAL A 51 -1.11 7.13 -4.90
CA VAL A 51 -0.02 7.85 -4.22
C VAL A 51 1.30 7.57 -4.89
N LEU A 52 2.18 8.57 -4.91
CA LEU A 52 3.55 8.43 -5.36
C LEU A 52 4.49 8.69 -4.19
N PHE A 53 5.39 7.76 -3.91
CA PHE A 53 6.48 7.92 -2.97
C PHE A 53 7.76 8.29 -3.72
N LYS A 54 8.60 9.17 -3.15
CA LYS A 54 9.91 9.49 -3.73
C LYS A 54 10.83 8.28 -3.78
N GLU A 55 10.78 7.48 -2.74
CA GLU A 55 11.65 6.33 -2.55
C GLU A 55 10.95 5.28 -1.66
N LEU A 56 11.11 4.02 -2.03
CA LEU A 56 10.69 2.85 -1.27
C LEU A 56 11.75 1.75 -1.45
N THR A 57 12.00 0.98 -0.40
CA THR A 57 12.85 -0.22 -0.51
C THR A 57 12.03 -1.37 -1.09
N VAL A 58 12.39 -1.83 -2.28
CA VAL A 58 11.77 -2.97 -2.96
C VAL A 58 12.72 -4.16 -2.90
N GLY A 59 12.30 -5.23 -2.22
CA GLY A 59 12.99 -6.51 -2.20
C GLY A 59 12.40 -7.47 -3.24
N GLY A 60 13.25 -8.16 -3.98
CA GLY A 60 12.89 -9.14 -5.01
C GLY A 60 14.15 -9.87 -5.49
N LYS A 61 13.99 -10.86 -6.37
CA LYS A 61 15.09 -11.52 -7.08
C LYS A 61 15.27 -10.94 -8.47
#